data_AF-A0A401QD51-F1
#
_entry.id   AF-A0A401QD51-F1
#
_cell.length_a   1.000
_cell.length_b   1.000
_cell.length_c   1.000
_cell.angle_alpha   90.00
_cell.angle_beta   90.00
_cell.angle_gamma   90.00
#
_symmetry.space_group_name_H-M   'P 1'
#
loop_
_entity.id
_entity.type
_entity.pdbx_description
1 polymer ?
#
loop_
_entity_poly.entity_id
_entity_poly.type
_entity_poly.pdbx_seq_one_letter_code
_entity_poly.pdbx_strand_id
1 'polypeptide(L)'
;FVVAESVPDGLAYNENATKYQSTYNSWLNLINIANSSLDIASFYWTLTGCDINVTDPTSKPGEILLHELGKLPLKNVSVRIASSTLSFPHQLSTDLNILKEKGEDYNAWQPVSFSLH
;
A
#
# COMPACT_ATOMS: atom_id res chain seq x y z
N PHE A 1 -0.69 17.76 8.19
CA PHE A 1 -0.47 16.30 8.19
C PHE A 1 -1.83 15.64 8.41
N VAL A 2 -2.16 14.56 7.70
CA VAL A 2 -3.37 13.78 7.95
C VAL A 2 -2.93 12.51 8.66
N VAL A 3 -3.50 12.23 9.83
CA VAL A 3 -3.28 10.96 10.54
C VAL A 3 -4.39 10.02 10.12
N ALA A 4 -4.01 8.82 9.69
CA ALA A 4 -4.91 7.75 9.35
C ALA A 4 -4.60 6.52 10.21
N GLU A 5 -5.63 5.72 10.52
CA GLU A 5 -5.49 4.55 11.39
C GLU A 5 -6.20 3.31 10.83
N SER A 6 -5.70 2.14 11.20
CA SER A 6 -6.41 0.89 10.93
C SER A 6 -7.54 0.72 11.94
N VAL A 7 -8.74 0.50 11.44
CA VAL A 7 -9.94 0.30 12.26
C VAL A 7 -10.19 -1.21 12.36
N PRO A 8 -10.16 -1.82 13.55
CA PRO A 8 -10.42 -3.24 13.72
C PRO A 8 -11.90 -3.55 13.54
N ASP A 9 -12.17 -4.67 12.88
CA ASP A 9 -13.53 -5.19 12.75
C ASP A 9 -14.07 -5.65 14.11
N GLY A 10 -15.38 -5.44 14.32
CA GLY A 10 -16.07 -5.87 15.54
C GLY A 10 -15.86 -4.99 16.77
N LEU A 11 -15.05 -3.92 16.68
CA LEU A 11 -14.90 -2.94 17.76
C LEU A 11 -15.93 -1.81 17.65
N ALA A 12 -16.77 -1.66 18.67
CA ALA A 12 -17.68 -0.51 18.79
C ALA A 12 -16.97 0.63 19.52
N TYR A 13 -16.70 1.71 18.80
CA TYR A 13 -16.21 2.95 19.41
C TYR A 13 -17.33 3.68 20.14
N ASN A 14 -17.02 4.30 21.27
CA ASN A 14 -17.97 5.18 21.94
C ASN A 14 -18.31 6.40 21.05
N GLU A 15 -19.45 7.05 21.30
CA GLU A 15 -19.90 8.19 20.50
C GLU A 15 -18.93 9.38 20.55
N ASN A 16 -18.16 9.49 21.64
CA ASN A 16 -17.21 10.58 21.89
C ASN A 16 -15.78 10.26 21.42
N ALA A 17 -15.57 9.15 20.72
CA ALA A 17 -14.23 8.73 20.31
C ALA A 17 -13.76 9.64 19.18
N THR A 18 -12.52 10.11 19.28
CA THR A 18 -11.86 10.73 18.15
C THR A 18 -11.70 9.69 17.06
N LYS A 19 -12.44 9.84 15.95
CA LYS A 19 -12.34 8.96 14.79
C LYS A 19 -11.39 9.59 13.78
N TYR A 20 -10.26 8.96 13.52
CA TYR A 20 -9.39 9.37 12.42
C TYR A 20 -9.89 8.77 11.10
N GLN A 21 -9.40 9.29 9.98
CA GLN A 21 -9.72 8.69 8.69
C GLN A 21 -9.10 7.29 8.64
N SER A 22 -9.88 6.28 8.22
CA SER A 22 -9.31 4.94 8.13
C SER A 22 -8.16 4.92 7.12
N THR A 23 -7.15 4.08 7.36
CA THR A 23 -6.04 3.87 6.43
C THR A 23 -6.58 3.46 5.05
N TYR A 24 -7.54 2.55 5.01
CA TYR A 24 -8.20 2.13 3.77
C TYR A 24 -8.84 3.30 3.00
N ASN A 25 -9.67 4.12 3.66
CA ASN A 25 -10.33 5.25 2.99
C ASN A 25 -9.33 6.32 2.57
N SER A 26 -8.25 6.50 3.32
CA SER A 26 -7.18 7.45 2.98
C SER A 26 -6.48 7.02 1.70
N TRP A 27 -6.11 5.75 1.59
CA TRP A 27 -5.52 5.19 0.38
C TRP A 27 -6.45 5.25 -0.82
N LEU A 28 -7.71 4.83 -0.65
CA LEU A 28 -8.70 4.86 -1.73
C LEU A 28 -8.93 6.29 -2.23
N ASN A 29 -8.97 7.27 -1.32
CA ASN A 29 -9.07 8.67 -1.70
C ASN A 29 -7.85 9.12 -2.52
N LEU A 30 -6.63 8.80 -2.09
CA LEU A 30 -5.40 9.15 -2.84
C LEU A 30 -5.40 8.53 -4.24
N ILE A 31 -5.79 7.26 -4.37
CA ILE A 31 -5.92 6.56 -5.65
C ILE A 31 -6.95 7.26 -6.55
N ASN A 32 -8.09 7.67 -5.99
CA ASN A 32 -9.16 8.28 -6.77
C ASN A 32 -8.84 9.69 -7.26
N ILE A 33 -8.06 10.46 -6.51
CA ILE A 33 -7.74 11.86 -6.85
C ILE A 33 -6.44 12.01 -7.67
N ALA A 34 -5.64 10.94 -7.78
CA ALA A 34 -4.39 10.97 -8.54
C ALA A 34 -4.67 11.18 -10.04
N ASN A 35 -4.09 12.23 -10.62
CA ASN A 35 -4.29 12.61 -12.03
C ASN A 35 -3.01 12.51 -12.88
N SER A 36 -1.85 12.26 -12.26
CA SER A 36 -0.57 12.21 -12.99
C SER A 36 0.35 11.14 -12.42
N SER A 37 0.51 11.12 -11.10
CA SER A 37 1.26 10.07 -10.43
C SER A 37 0.77 9.79 -9.01
N LEU A 38 1.11 8.59 -8.54
CA LEU A 38 0.97 8.17 -7.16
C LEU A 38 2.30 7.55 -6.71
N ASP A 39 2.98 8.22 -5.78
CA ASP A 39 4.28 7.80 -5.24
C ASP A 39 4.12 7.24 -3.84
N ILE A 40 4.58 6.01 -3.65
CA ILE A 40 4.42 5.30 -2.38
C ILE A 40 5.78 4.82 -1.90
N ALA A 41 6.12 5.19 -0.67
CA ALA A 41 7.30 4.68 0.01
C ALA A 41 6.86 3.91 1.25
N SER A 42 7.30 2.66 1.37
CA SER A 42 7.05 1.81 2.53
C SER A 42 8.28 0.99 2.87
N PHE A 43 8.42 0.62 4.15
CA PHE A 43 9.46 -0.32 4.55
C PHE A 43 9.05 -1.77 4.21
N TYR A 44 7.76 -2.11 4.41
CA TYR A 44 7.15 -3.40 4.11
C TYR A 44 5.99 -3.20 3.14
N TRP A 45 5.87 -4.05 2.12
CA TRP A 45 4.75 -4.02 1.18
C TRP A 45 4.02 -5.36 1.19
N THR A 46 2.80 -5.38 1.74
CA THR A 46 1.86 -6.50 1.68
C THR A 46 0.44 -5.93 1.78
N LEU A 47 -0.38 -6.15 0.76
CA LEU A 47 -1.79 -5.80 0.68
C LEU A 47 -2.69 -7.04 0.70
N THR A 48 -2.19 -8.18 0.21
CA THR A 48 -2.97 -9.42 0.19
C THR A 48 -2.68 -10.31 1.40
N GLY A 49 -3.72 -11.00 1.90
CA GLY A 49 -3.57 -11.96 2.99
C GLY A 49 -2.67 -13.14 2.62
N CYS A 50 -2.66 -13.56 1.35
CA CYS A 50 -1.83 -14.64 0.84
C CYS A 50 -0.33 -14.41 1.09
N ASP A 51 0.14 -13.16 0.95
CA ASP A 51 1.55 -12.79 1.17
C ASP A 51 1.99 -13.00 2.64
N ILE A 52 1.04 -13.09 3.57
CA ILE A 52 1.29 -13.36 4.99
C ILE A 52 0.63 -14.67 5.47
N ASN A 53 0.23 -15.54 4.54
CA ASN A 53 -0.42 -16.82 4.80
C ASN A 53 -1.72 -16.72 5.63
N VAL A 54 -2.53 -15.69 5.35
CA VAL A 54 -3.83 -15.42 5.96
C VAL A 54 -4.93 -15.47 4.89
N THR A 55 -6.04 -16.15 5.20
CA THR A 55 -7.20 -16.33 4.31
C THR A 55 -8.49 -15.88 5.01
N ASP A 56 -8.46 -14.70 5.61
CA ASP A 56 -9.55 -14.15 6.40
C ASP A 56 -10.19 -12.94 5.69
N PRO A 57 -11.52 -12.70 5.79
CA PRO A 57 -12.18 -11.56 5.14
C PRO A 57 -11.58 -10.18 5.46
N THR A 58 -10.86 -10.04 6.57
CA THR A 58 -10.14 -8.81 6.94
C THR A 58 -9.03 -8.44 5.94
N SER A 59 -8.62 -9.33 5.03
CA SER A 59 -7.70 -9.00 3.93
C SER A 59 -8.36 -8.24 2.77
N LYS A 60 -9.70 -8.24 2.68
CA LYS A 60 -10.46 -7.68 1.55
C LYS A 60 -10.13 -6.22 1.24
N PRO A 61 -9.97 -5.31 2.23
CA PRO A 61 -9.60 -3.92 1.97
C PRO A 61 -8.27 -3.81 1.20
N GLY A 62 -7.26 -4.61 1.56
CA GLY A 62 -5.97 -4.60 0.88
C GLY A 62 -6.04 -5.15 -0.54
N GLU A 63 -6.80 -6.22 -0.78
CA GLU A 63 -7.07 -6.74 -2.13
C GLU A 63 -7.75 -5.71 -3.04
N ILE A 64 -8.70 -4.95 -2.50
CA ILE A 64 -9.37 -3.87 -3.24
C ILE A 64 -8.35 -2.78 -3.59
N LEU A 65 -7.49 -2.38 -2.65
CA LEU A 65 -6.45 -1.39 -2.92
C LEU A 65 -5.49 -1.87 -4.02
N LEU A 66 -5.04 -3.13 -3.98
CA LEU A 66 -4.19 -3.71 -5.03
C LEU A 66 -4.87 -3.65 -6.40
N HIS A 67 -6.16 -3.98 -6.45
CA HIS A 67 -6.94 -3.93 -7.67
C HIS A 67 -7.07 -2.50 -8.22
N GLU A 68 -7.39 -1.52 -7.37
CA GLU A 68 -7.54 -0.12 -7.81
C GLU A 68 -6.20 0.52 -8.20
N LEU A 69 -5.11 0.21 -7.49
CA LEU A 69 -3.76 0.63 -7.88
C LEU A 69 -3.44 0.15 -9.31
N GLY A 70 -3.68 -1.13 -9.60
CA GLY A 70 -3.42 -1.69 -10.92
C GLY A 70 -4.28 -1.13 -12.06
N LYS A 71 -5.29 -0.28 -11.78
CA LYS A 71 -6.08 0.42 -12.82
C LYS A 71 -5.53 1.81 -13.15
N LEU A 72 -4.65 2.38 -12.32
CA LEU A 72 -4.13 3.73 -12.50
C LEU A 72 -3.36 3.91 -13.83
N PRO A 73 -2.55 2.94 -14.31
CA PRO A 73 -1.88 3.07 -15.60
C PRO A 73 -2.86 3.18 -16.78
N LEU A 74 -4.03 2.54 -16.69
CA LEU A 74 -5.09 2.65 -17.70
C LEU A 74 -5.68 4.07 -17.81
N LYS A 75 -5.47 4.89 -16.77
CA LYS A 75 -5.88 6.30 -16.71
C LYS A 75 -4.71 7.26 -16.99
N ASN A 76 -3.57 6.76 -17.47
CA ASN A 76 -2.33 7.52 -17.63
C ASN A 76 -1.80 8.11 -16.31
N VAL A 77 -2.04 7.43 -15.19
CA VAL A 77 -1.47 7.79 -13.88
C VAL A 77 -0.34 6.81 -13.59
N SER A 78 0.89 7.32 -13.43
CA SER A 78 2.05 6.49 -13.09
C SER A 78 2.07 6.14 -11.60
N VAL A 79 2.23 4.87 -11.23
CA VAL A 79 2.47 4.48 -9.84
C VAL A 79 3.94 4.10 -9.67
N ARG A 80 4.57 4.65 -8.63
CA ARG A 80 5.95 4.32 -8.27
C ARG A 80 5.97 3.85 -6.84
N ILE A 81 6.46 2.63 -6.62
CA ILE A 81 6.52 2.02 -5.31
C ILE A 81 7.96 1.78 -4.92
N ALA A 82 8.31 2.37 -3.79
CA ALA A 82 9.59 2.31 -3.13
C ALA A 82 9.47 1.40 -1.91
N SER A 83 10.15 0.25 -1.94
CA SER A 83 10.20 -0.68 -0.80
C SER A 83 11.64 -0.99 -0.39
N SER A 84 11.85 -1.27 0.89
CA SER A 84 13.15 -1.75 1.38
C SER A 84 13.45 -3.15 0.80
N THR A 85 14.70 -3.35 0.38
CA THR A 85 15.17 -4.54 -0.37
C THR A 85 15.78 -5.65 0.49
N LEU A 86 15.64 -5.59 1.82
CA LEU A 86 16.40 -6.45 2.72
C LEU A 86 15.57 -7.61 3.32
N SER A 87 15.83 -8.80 2.74
CA SER A 87 16.27 -10.02 3.43
C SER A 87 15.41 -10.65 4.53
N PHE A 88 14.13 -10.90 4.28
CA PHE A 88 13.45 -12.02 4.95
C PHE A 88 13.01 -13.07 3.92
N PRO A 89 13.28 -14.37 4.14
CA PRO A 89 13.03 -15.45 3.18
C PRO A 89 11.54 -15.68 2.83
N HIS A 90 10.63 -14.91 3.45
CA HIS A 90 9.18 -14.95 3.21
C HIS A 90 8.61 -13.65 2.64
N GLN A 91 9.46 -12.68 2.29
CA GLN A 91 9.05 -11.32 1.98
C GLN A 91 9.09 -11.02 0.47
N LEU A 92 8.72 -12.02 -0.35
CA LEU A 92 8.45 -11.79 -1.77
C LEU A 92 6.95 -11.52 -1.90
N SER A 93 6.55 -10.26 -1.71
CA SER A 93 5.15 -9.88 -1.91
C SER A 93 4.78 -10.10 -3.37
N THR A 94 3.75 -10.92 -3.60
CA THR A 94 3.21 -11.16 -4.95
C THR A 94 2.55 -9.91 -5.50
N ASP A 95 2.09 -9.00 -4.64
CA ASP A 95 1.46 -7.73 -5.00
C ASP A 95 2.37 -6.86 -5.88
N LEU A 96 3.67 -6.78 -5.57
CA LEU A 96 4.62 -6.01 -6.37
C LEU A 96 4.81 -6.61 -7.77
N ASN A 97 4.70 -7.92 -7.91
CA ASN A 97 4.77 -8.57 -9.23
C ASN A 97 3.50 -8.31 -10.03
N ILE A 98 2.33 -8.39 -9.40
CA ILE A 98 1.02 -8.06 -10.01
C ILE A 98 1.01 -6.62 -10.53
N LEU A 99 1.58 -5.68 -9.77
CA LEU A 99 1.66 -4.28 -10.19
C LEU A 99 2.66 -4.06 -11.32
N LYS A 100 3.82 -4.71 -11.30
CA LYS A 100 4.78 -4.67 -12.42
C LYS A 100 4.18 -5.16 -13.73
N GLU A 101 3.45 -6.27 -13.70
CA GLU A 101 2.77 -6.81 -14.89
C GLU A 101 1.74 -5.84 -15.50
N LYS A 102 1.25 -4.88 -14.69
CA LYS A 102 0.27 -3.86 -15.11
C LYS A 102 0.90 -2.53 -15.55
N GLY A 103 2.24 -2.49 -15.66
CA GLY A 103 2.96 -1.32 -16.18
C GLY A 103 3.50 -0.37 -15.11
N GLU A 104 3.60 -0.81 -13.85
CA GLU A 104 4.21 0.00 -12.78
C GLU A 104 5.72 -0.14 -12.74
N ASP A 105 6.41 1.00 -12.66
CA ASP A 105 7.87 1.06 -12.62
C ASP A 105 8.37 0.89 -11.18
N TYR A 106 9.01 -0.24 -10.91
CA TYR A 106 9.54 -0.58 -9.58
C TYR A 106 11.03 -0.26 -9.50
N ASN A 107 11.38 0.72 -8.68
CA ASN A 107 12.75 0.96 -8.26
C ASN A 107 12.92 0.45 -6.83
N ALA A 108 13.53 -0.72 -6.69
CA ALA A 108 14.10 -1.18 -5.43
C ALA A 108 15.11 -0.12 -4.96
N TRP A 109 14.85 0.56 -3.86
CA TRP A 109 15.85 1.48 -3.30
C TRP A 109 17.07 0.66 -2.89
N GLN A 110 18.22 0.90 -3.55
CA GLN A 110 19.48 0.68 -2.88
C GLN A 110 19.64 1.83 -1.88
N PRO A 111 19.89 1.57 -0.60
CA PRO A 111 20.15 2.63 0.36
C PRO A 111 21.34 3.44 -0.14
N VAL A 112 21.12 4.71 -0.45
CA VAL A 112 22.21 5.67 -0.59
C VAL A 112 22.87 5.77 0.77
N SER A 113 24.07 5.19 0.90
CA SER A 113 24.94 5.43 2.04
C SER A 113 25.18 6.93 2.14
N PHE A 114 24.51 7.59 3.08
CA PHE A 114 24.93 8.89 3.54
C PHE A 114 26.24 8.67 4.31
N SER A 115 27.36 8.83 3.61
CA SER A 115 28.65 9.02 4.28
C SER A 115 28.63 10.41 4.87
N LEU A 116 28.36 10.51 6.18
CA LEU A 116 28.63 11.71 6.95
C LEU A 116 30.12 12.02 6.81
N HIS A 117 30.45 13.12 6.13
CA HIS A 117 31.72 13.82 6.27
C HIS A 117 31.51 14.97 7.25
#